data_AF-A0A7X9TUP6-F1
#
_entry.id   AF-A0A7X9TUP6-F1
#
_cell.length_a   1.000
_cell.length_b   1.000
_cell.length_c   1.000
_cell.angle_alpha   90.00
_cell.angle_beta   90.00
_cell.angle_gamma   90.00
#
_symmetry.space_group_name_H-M   'P 1'
#
loop_
_entity.id
_entity.type
_entity.pdbx_description
1 polymer ?
#
loop_
_entity_poly.entity_id
_entity_poly.type
_entity_poly.pdbx_seq_one_letter_code
_entity_poly.pdbx_strand_id
1 'polypeptide(L)'
;MWLLDGFAWLYNLNRFTGTLLMWFGVLVFTAVVTMNVQSNRGKLWGFMIATAGAVFILVYLESLKLMGADKAIKGVVSNFVVMTLGGLGSGLLAVAISQGPTPEEDKQARGFIRDRLLDALEYAFVYVAICSFTLFAVCLPLNLLGWPPVGEHDLLSLLIVCLGALLGYAIASRPSRLRNWEQVGACALVALLVLLLPVYAQALSGLWDWSWAAVSGLHVFAGLAFFRTLWFHRSEWRRV
;
A
#
# COMPACT_ATOMS: atom_id res chain seq x y z
N MET A 1 -24.68 8.49 -11.77
CA MET A 1 -25.31 7.54 -10.80
C MET A 1 -25.53 6.17 -11.46
N TRP A 2 -26.17 6.09 -12.63
CA TRP A 2 -26.41 4.81 -13.36
C TRP A 2 -25.23 3.84 -13.60
N LEU A 3 -24.01 4.35 -13.85
CA LEU A 3 -22.84 3.49 -14.14
C LEU A 3 -22.28 2.80 -12.89
N LEU A 4 -22.31 3.51 -11.75
CA LEU A 4 -21.92 2.97 -10.45
C LEU A 4 -22.96 1.98 -9.93
N ASP A 5 -24.24 2.27 -10.14
CA ASP A 5 -25.35 1.37 -9.77
C ASP A 5 -25.32 0.06 -10.60
N GLY A 6 -25.03 0.17 -11.90
CA GLY A 6 -24.84 -1.00 -12.77
C GLY A 6 -23.61 -1.83 -12.39
N PHE A 7 -22.50 -1.18 -12.02
CA PHE A 7 -21.30 -1.88 -11.56
C PHE A 7 -21.52 -2.57 -10.21
N ALA A 8 -22.20 -1.92 -9.27
CA ALA A 8 -22.57 -2.49 -7.97
C ALA A 8 -23.54 -3.68 -8.12
N TRP A 9 -24.46 -3.61 -9.08
CA TRP A 9 -25.36 -4.71 -9.41
C TRP A 9 -24.61 -5.91 -10.02
N LEU A 10 -23.70 -5.67 -10.97
CA LEU A 10 -22.87 -6.72 -11.57
C LEU A 10 -21.91 -7.35 -10.55
N TYR A 11 -21.36 -6.54 -9.64
CA TYR A 11 -20.47 -6.99 -8.58
C TYR A 11 -21.17 -7.92 -7.57
N ASN A 12 -22.46 -7.67 -7.29
CA ASN A 12 -23.26 -8.43 -6.32
C ASN A 12 -24.06 -9.60 -6.94
N LEU A 13 -23.96 -9.82 -8.25
CA LEU A 13 -24.75 -10.82 -8.99
C LEU A 13 -24.40 -12.26 -8.61
N ASN A 14 -23.14 -12.51 -8.22
CA ASN A 14 -22.69 -13.78 -7.65
C ASN A 14 -21.46 -13.54 -6.75
N ARG A 15 -21.22 -14.40 -5.74
CA ARG A 15 -20.12 -14.25 -4.76
C ARG A 15 -18.72 -14.21 -5.40
N PHE A 16 -18.58 -14.70 -6.63
CA PHE A 16 -17.32 -14.72 -7.38
C PHE A 16 -17.26 -13.70 -8.53
N THR A 17 -18.38 -13.02 -8.87
CA THR A 17 -18.38 -12.03 -9.95
C THR A 17 -17.53 -10.82 -9.59
N GLY A 18 -17.55 -10.39 -8.33
CA GLY A 18 -16.66 -9.33 -7.83
C GLY A 18 -15.18 -9.68 -8.01
N THR A 19 -14.81 -10.93 -7.74
CA THR A 19 -13.44 -11.44 -7.97
C THR A 19 -13.05 -11.38 -9.45
N LEU A 20 -13.92 -11.81 -10.36
CA LEU A 20 -13.65 -11.78 -11.79
C LEU A 20 -13.54 -10.35 -12.33
N LEU A 21 -14.33 -9.41 -11.81
CA LEU A 21 -14.22 -7.99 -12.15
C LEU A 21 -12.91 -7.38 -11.63
N MET A 22 -12.50 -7.71 -10.41
CA MET A 22 -11.19 -7.30 -9.87
C MET A 22 -10.05 -7.84 -10.72
N TRP A 23 -10.10 -9.13 -11.10
CA TRP A 23 -9.14 -9.75 -11.99
C TRP A 23 -9.04 -9.01 -13.34
N PHE A 24 -10.18 -8.71 -13.96
CA PHE A 24 -10.23 -7.99 -15.22
C PHE A 24 -9.65 -6.57 -15.08
N GLY A 25 -9.97 -5.87 -13.99
CA GLY A 25 -9.39 -4.56 -13.67
C GLY A 25 -7.87 -4.60 -13.53
N VAL A 26 -7.33 -5.58 -12.80
CA VAL A 26 -5.88 -5.77 -12.65
C VAL A 26 -5.22 -6.05 -13.99
N LEU A 27 -5.84 -6.87 -14.86
CA LEU A 27 -5.33 -7.13 -16.21
C LEU A 27 -5.26 -5.87 -17.06
N VAL A 28 -6.37 -5.12 -17.14
CA VAL A 28 -6.44 -3.89 -17.93
C VAL A 28 -5.43 -2.88 -17.42
N PHE A 29 -5.31 -2.71 -16.10
CA PHE A 29 -4.35 -1.77 -15.51
C PHE A 29 -2.91 -2.19 -15.79
N THR A 30 -2.59 -3.48 -15.67
CA THR A 30 -1.27 -4.02 -16.02
C THR A 30 -0.95 -3.79 -17.50
N ALA A 31 -1.90 -4.00 -18.40
CA ALA A 31 -1.74 -3.77 -19.82
C ALA A 31 -1.53 -2.28 -20.15
N VAL A 32 -2.32 -1.38 -19.55
CA VAL A 32 -2.18 0.07 -19.76
C VAL A 32 -0.80 0.57 -19.32
N VAL A 33 -0.31 0.11 -18.17
CA VAL A 33 1.01 0.51 -17.66
C VAL A 33 2.14 -0.04 -18.54
N THR A 34 2.04 -1.30 -18.97
CA THR A 34 3.07 -1.90 -19.83
C THR A 34 3.06 -1.34 -21.27
N MET A 35 1.90 -0.94 -21.79
CA MET A 35 1.77 -0.33 -23.12
C MET A 35 2.18 1.14 -23.16
N ASN A 36 1.89 1.92 -22.12
CA ASN A 36 2.26 3.34 -22.04
C ASN A 36 3.74 3.55 -21.71
N VAL A 37 4.36 2.60 -21.01
CA VAL A 37 5.76 2.65 -20.62
C VAL A 37 6.47 1.45 -21.25
N GLN A 38 6.80 1.56 -22.53
CA GLN A 38 7.46 0.48 -23.31
C GLN A 38 8.96 0.32 -22.96
N SER A 39 9.29 0.32 -21.67
CA SER A 39 10.64 0.13 -21.14
C SER A 39 10.70 -1.10 -20.23
N ASN A 40 11.90 -1.57 -19.90
CA ASN A 40 12.04 -2.68 -18.94
C ASN A 40 11.42 -2.36 -17.58
N ARG A 41 11.28 -1.07 -17.26
CA ARG A 41 10.55 -0.62 -16.07
C ARG A 41 9.05 -0.75 -16.17
N GLY A 42 8.45 -0.42 -17.32
CA GLY A 42 7.00 -0.63 -17.46
C GLY A 42 6.63 -2.09 -17.32
N LYS A 43 7.51 -2.99 -17.76
CA LYS A 43 7.39 -4.45 -17.55
C LYS A 43 7.53 -4.83 -16.07
N LEU A 44 8.51 -4.29 -15.34
CA LEU A 44 8.66 -4.47 -13.89
C LEU A 44 7.46 -3.95 -13.08
N TRP A 45 6.95 -2.77 -13.43
CA TRP A 45 5.74 -2.21 -12.82
C TRP A 45 4.51 -3.08 -13.13
N GLY A 46 4.40 -3.57 -14.36
CA GLY A 46 3.37 -4.53 -14.74
C GLY A 46 3.44 -5.82 -13.95
N PHE A 47 4.65 -6.36 -13.70
CA PHE A 47 4.86 -7.50 -12.80
C PHE A 47 4.37 -7.22 -11.38
N MET A 48 4.75 -6.07 -10.81
CA MET A 48 4.34 -5.70 -9.44
C MET A 48 2.83 -5.56 -9.33
N ILE A 49 2.17 -4.92 -10.30
CA ILE A 49 0.71 -4.75 -10.34
C ILE A 49 0.02 -6.11 -10.46
N ALA A 50 0.45 -6.97 -11.38
CA ALA A 50 -0.15 -8.28 -11.60
C ALA A 50 -0.01 -9.17 -10.35
N THR A 51 1.16 -9.16 -9.71
CA THR A 51 1.43 -9.99 -8.53
C THR A 51 0.69 -9.47 -7.30
N ALA A 52 0.74 -8.16 -7.03
CA ALA A 52 0.01 -7.56 -5.91
C ALA A 52 -1.50 -7.70 -6.08
N GLY A 53 -2.02 -7.50 -7.31
CA GLY A 53 -3.43 -7.70 -7.63
C GLY A 53 -3.87 -9.16 -7.45
N ALA A 54 -3.05 -10.13 -7.86
CA ALA A 54 -3.32 -11.55 -7.63
C ALA A 54 -3.41 -11.88 -6.13
N VAL A 55 -2.44 -11.42 -5.33
CA VAL A 55 -2.43 -11.65 -3.87
C VAL A 55 -3.67 -11.02 -3.22
N PHE A 56 -4.00 -9.77 -3.58
CA PHE A 56 -5.17 -9.08 -3.07
C PHE A 56 -6.46 -9.85 -3.37
N ILE A 57 -6.63 -10.33 -4.61
CA ILE A 57 -7.79 -11.11 -5.04
C ILE A 57 -7.88 -12.44 -4.27
N LEU A 58 -6.75 -13.11 -4.04
CA LEU A 58 -6.71 -14.37 -3.29
C LEU A 58 -7.06 -14.18 -1.81
N VAL A 59 -6.55 -13.11 -1.18
CA VAL A 59 -6.91 -12.75 0.21
C VAL A 59 -8.40 -12.42 0.30
N TYR A 60 -8.95 -11.69 -0.68
CA TYR A 60 -10.38 -11.44 -0.77
C TYR A 60 -11.19 -12.73 -0.88
N LEU A 61 -10.78 -13.66 -1.74
CA LEU A 61 -11.41 -15.00 -1.85
C LEU A 61 -11.31 -15.80 -0.55
N GLU A 62 -10.22 -15.66 0.22
CA GLU A 62 -10.09 -16.28 1.55
C GLU A 62 -11.02 -15.67 2.59
N SER A 63 -11.31 -14.37 2.50
CA SER A 63 -12.25 -13.70 3.41
C SER A 63 -13.72 -14.11 3.21
N LEU A 64 -14.06 -14.70 2.06
CA LEU A 64 -15.41 -15.17 1.78
C LEU A 64 -15.70 -16.46 2.55
N LYS A 65 -16.68 -16.41 3.47
CA LYS A 65 -17.21 -17.60 4.18
C LYS A 65 -18.05 -18.44 3.23
N LEU A 66 -17.42 -19.42 2.57
CA LEU A 66 -18.05 -20.27 1.55
C LEU A 66 -18.35 -21.67 2.11
N MET A 67 -19.52 -22.21 1.76
CA MET A 67 -19.98 -23.53 2.21
C MET A 67 -20.34 -24.41 0.99
N GLY A 68 -20.11 -25.73 1.09
CA GLY A 68 -20.52 -26.69 0.07
C GLY A 68 -19.87 -26.47 -1.30
N ALA A 69 -20.67 -26.47 -2.38
CA ALA A 69 -20.23 -26.36 -3.77
C ALA A 69 -19.41 -25.09 -4.07
N ASP A 70 -19.63 -24.01 -3.31
CA ASP A 70 -18.89 -22.76 -3.45
C ASP A 70 -17.39 -22.93 -3.14
N LYS A 71 -17.00 -23.91 -2.31
CA LYS A 71 -15.59 -24.17 -1.99
C LYS A 71 -14.82 -24.74 -3.20
N ALA A 72 -15.48 -25.56 -4.02
CA ALA A 72 -14.92 -26.08 -5.25
C ALA A 72 -14.76 -24.96 -6.30
N ILE A 73 -15.77 -24.11 -6.44
CA ILE A 73 -15.74 -22.95 -7.35
C ILE A 73 -14.66 -21.95 -6.93
N LYS A 74 -14.48 -21.69 -5.62
CA LYS A 74 -13.34 -20.90 -5.10
C LYS A 74 -12.00 -21.48 -5.57
N GLY A 75 -11.81 -22.79 -5.47
CA GLY A 75 -10.58 -23.44 -5.93
C GLY A 75 -10.33 -23.19 -7.42
N VAL A 76 -11.37 -23.31 -8.26
CA VAL A 76 -11.28 -23.02 -9.70
C VAL A 76 -10.94 -21.56 -9.96
N VAL A 77 -11.61 -20.62 -9.30
CA VAL A 77 -11.38 -19.18 -9.48
C VAL A 77 -10.00 -18.76 -8.95
N SER A 78 -9.56 -19.27 -7.80
CA SER A 78 -8.20 -19.05 -7.28
C SER A 78 -7.15 -19.54 -8.25
N ASN A 79 -7.30 -20.76 -8.79
CA ASN A 79 -6.38 -21.32 -9.78
C ASN A 79 -6.36 -20.48 -11.06
N PHE A 80 -7.52 -20.03 -11.54
CA PHE A 80 -7.61 -19.15 -12.68
C PHE A 80 -6.86 -17.83 -12.47
N VAL A 81 -7.02 -17.19 -11.31
CA VAL A 81 -6.32 -15.95 -10.94
C VAL A 81 -4.81 -16.18 -10.88
N VAL A 82 -4.36 -17.26 -10.23
CA VAL A 82 -2.94 -17.61 -10.11
C VAL A 82 -2.32 -17.87 -11.49
N MET A 83 -2.96 -18.68 -12.33
CA MET A 83 -2.42 -19.04 -13.65
C MET A 83 -2.36 -17.84 -14.59
N THR A 84 -3.35 -16.95 -14.55
CA THR A 84 -3.43 -15.80 -15.46
C THR A 84 -2.58 -14.64 -14.98
N LEU A 85 -2.79 -14.14 -13.76
CA LEU A 85 -2.03 -12.99 -13.23
C LEU A 85 -0.62 -13.37 -12.78
N GLY A 86 -0.45 -14.56 -12.19
CA GLY A 86 0.87 -15.09 -11.85
C GLY A 86 1.69 -15.46 -13.09
N GLY A 87 1.04 -16.04 -14.11
CA GLY A 87 1.68 -16.30 -15.41
C GLY A 87 2.07 -15.02 -16.14
N LEU A 88 1.18 -14.03 -16.18
CA LEU A 88 1.46 -12.70 -16.75
C LEU A 88 2.60 -12.00 -15.99
N GLY A 89 2.55 -11.98 -14.65
CA GLY A 89 3.56 -11.34 -13.82
C GLY A 89 4.94 -11.97 -14.03
N SER A 90 5.04 -13.30 -13.95
CA SER A 90 6.30 -14.02 -14.17
C SER A 90 6.83 -13.82 -15.60
N GLY A 91 5.97 -13.80 -16.61
CA GLY A 91 6.34 -13.47 -17.99
C GLY A 91 6.90 -12.05 -18.13
N LEU A 92 6.25 -11.06 -17.53
CA LEU A 92 6.73 -9.66 -17.53
C LEU A 92 8.06 -9.51 -16.80
N LEU A 93 8.24 -10.20 -15.68
CA LEU A 93 9.50 -10.23 -14.94
C LEU A 93 10.63 -10.88 -15.76
N ALA A 94 10.35 -12.01 -16.43
CA ALA A 94 11.31 -12.68 -17.29
C ALA A 94 11.76 -11.78 -18.45
N VAL A 95 10.83 -11.06 -19.09
CA VAL A 95 11.17 -10.10 -20.15
C VAL A 95 11.95 -8.90 -19.61
N ALA A 96 11.62 -8.41 -18.42
CA ALA A 96 12.35 -7.29 -17.81
C ALA A 96 13.80 -7.66 -17.43
N ILE A 97 14.04 -8.88 -16.93
CA ILE A 97 15.37 -9.35 -16.53
C ILE A 97 16.23 -9.68 -17.75
N SER A 98 15.66 -10.32 -18.78
CA SER A 98 16.39 -10.78 -19.97
C SER A 98 16.96 -9.65 -20.84
N GLN A 99 16.37 -8.46 -20.81
CA GLN A 99 16.83 -7.36 -21.67
C GLN A 99 17.81 -6.39 -20.98
N GLY A 100 18.03 -6.50 -19.66
CA GLY A 100 18.93 -5.62 -18.91
C GLY A 100 18.54 -4.12 -18.97
N PRO A 101 18.82 -3.32 -17.94
CA PRO A 101 18.55 -1.87 -18.02
C PRO A 101 19.59 -1.19 -18.92
N THR A 102 19.11 -0.40 -19.89
CA THR A 102 19.99 0.49 -20.66
C THR A 102 20.52 1.64 -19.77
N PRO A 103 21.64 2.29 -20.15
CA PRO A 103 22.21 3.39 -19.36
C PRO A 103 21.26 4.60 -19.21
N GLU A 104 20.43 4.87 -20.22
CA GLU A 104 19.42 5.93 -20.18
C GLU A 104 18.26 5.56 -19.26
N GLU A 105 17.81 4.31 -19.31
CA GLU A 105 16.84 3.81 -18.35
C GLU A 105 17.40 3.97 -16.94
N ASP A 106 18.61 3.50 -16.61
CA ASP A 106 19.15 3.60 -15.25
C ASP A 106 19.20 5.04 -14.72
N LYS A 107 19.58 6.01 -15.56
CA LYS A 107 19.49 7.45 -15.21
C LYS A 107 18.06 7.90 -14.94
N GLN A 108 17.09 7.45 -15.76
CA GLN A 108 15.68 7.75 -15.54
C GLN A 108 15.13 7.12 -14.24
N ALA A 109 15.65 5.97 -13.76
CA ALA A 109 15.21 5.37 -12.48
C ALA A 109 15.62 6.26 -11.36
N ARG A 110 16.90 6.61 -11.36
CA ARG A 110 17.53 7.44 -10.35
C ARG A 110 16.79 8.77 -10.24
N GLY A 111 16.47 9.38 -11.39
CA GLY A 111 15.59 10.54 -11.48
C GLY A 111 14.20 10.31 -10.88
N PHE A 112 13.48 9.28 -11.31
CA PHE A 112 12.13 8.99 -10.78
C PHE A 112 12.13 8.68 -9.26
N ILE A 113 13.11 7.91 -8.80
CA ILE A 113 13.26 7.54 -7.38
C ILE A 113 13.46 8.80 -6.57
N ARG A 114 14.40 9.65 -7.00
CA ARG A 114 14.75 10.88 -6.30
C ARG A 114 13.64 11.92 -6.32
N ASP A 115 12.97 12.10 -7.46
CA ASP A 115 12.07 13.23 -7.68
C ASP A 115 10.59 12.88 -7.39
N ARG A 116 10.26 11.60 -7.16
CA ARG A 116 8.87 11.16 -6.98
C ARG A 116 8.67 10.12 -5.89
N LEU A 117 9.50 9.07 -5.87
CA LEU A 117 9.31 7.95 -4.93
C LEU A 117 9.74 8.32 -3.52
N LEU A 118 10.89 8.97 -3.36
CA LEU A 118 11.36 9.41 -2.04
C LEU A 118 10.41 10.43 -1.42
N ASP A 119 9.90 11.40 -2.19
CA ASP A 119 8.87 12.33 -1.73
C ASP A 119 7.60 11.59 -1.26
N ALA A 120 7.13 10.61 -2.04
CA ALA A 120 5.94 9.84 -1.69
C ALA A 120 6.16 8.99 -0.42
N LEU A 121 7.34 8.38 -0.28
CA LEU A 121 7.72 7.61 0.91
C LEU A 121 7.89 8.50 2.13
N GLU A 122 8.51 9.66 1.98
CA GLU A 122 8.63 10.67 3.04
C GLU A 122 7.24 11.03 3.57
N TYR A 123 6.31 11.36 2.69
CA TYR A 123 4.93 11.66 3.08
C TYR A 123 4.22 10.49 3.75
N ALA A 124 4.39 9.28 3.23
CA ALA A 124 3.83 8.08 3.84
C ALA A 124 4.36 7.85 5.26
N PHE A 125 5.68 7.98 5.45
CA PHE A 125 6.31 7.83 6.77
C PHE A 125 5.87 8.92 7.76
N VAL A 126 5.78 10.18 7.34
CA VAL A 126 5.28 11.26 8.21
C VAL A 126 3.84 11.00 8.61
N TYR A 127 2.98 10.60 7.67
CA TYR A 127 1.60 10.27 7.97
C TYR A 127 1.47 9.13 8.97
N VAL A 128 2.19 8.02 8.75
CA VAL A 128 2.20 6.87 9.67
C VAL A 128 2.75 7.25 11.04
N ALA A 129 3.81 8.07 11.11
CA ALA A 129 4.38 8.56 12.35
C ALA A 129 3.37 9.41 13.14
N ILE A 130 2.69 10.36 12.49
CA ILE A 130 1.67 11.20 13.15
C ILE A 130 0.52 10.34 13.67
N CYS A 131 0.00 9.42 12.86
CA CYS A 131 -1.15 8.60 13.25
C CYS A 131 -0.79 7.66 14.42
N SER A 132 0.36 6.97 14.35
CA SER A 132 0.83 6.10 15.43
C SER A 132 1.16 6.86 16.71
N PHE A 133 1.81 8.03 16.61
CA PHE A 133 2.11 8.87 17.78
C PHE A 133 0.85 9.40 18.45
N THR A 134 -0.13 9.88 17.67
CA THR A 134 -1.38 10.42 18.20
C THR A 134 -2.17 9.35 18.93
N LEU A 135 -2.28 8.15 18.34
CA LEU A 135 -2.92 7.02 18.98
C LEU A 135 -2.17 6.58 20.24
N PHE A 136 -0.84 6.50 20.19
CA PHE A 136 -0.03 6.19 21.37
C PHE A 136 -0.25 7.20 22.50
N ALA A 137 -0.25 8.49 22.19
CA ALA A 137 -0.45 9.56 23.17
C ALA A 137 -1.84 9.54 23.82
N VAL A 138 -2.87 9.10 23.09
CA VAL A 138 -4.23 8.94 23.62
C VAL A 138 -4.39 7.62 24.39
N CYS A 139 -3.81 6.53 23.89
CA CYS A 139 -3.98 5.20 24.48
C CYS A 139 -3.15 4.99 25.74
N LEU A 140 -1.98 5.63 25.86
CA LEU A 140 -1.12 5.52 27.03
C LEU A 140 -1.79 5.97 28.34
N PRO A 141 -2.42 7.17 28.42
CA PRO A 141 -3.14 7.56 29.63
C PRO A 141 -4.40 6.71 29.88
N LEU A 142 -5.08 6.24 28.83
CA LEU A 142 -6.23 5.33 28.98
C LEU A 142 -5.81 4.00 29.63
N ASN A 143 -4.67 3.44 29.22
CA ASN A 143 -4.11 2.24 29.84
C ASN A 143 -3.70 2.48 31.31
N LEU A 144 -3.07 3.63 31.61
CA LEU A 144 -2.72 4.00 32.99
C LEU A 144 -3.95 4.15 33.90
N LEU A 145 -5.10 4.49 33.34
CA LEU A 145 -6.39 4.57 34.05
C LEU A 145 -7.11 3.21 34.15
N GLY A 146 -6.49 2.12 33.69
CA GLY A 146 -7.05 0.77 33.74
C GLY A 146 -8.23 0.56 32.79
N TRP A 147 -8.35 1.37 31.74
CA TRP A 147 -9.44 1.22 30.77
C TRP A 147 -9.19 0.04 29.83
N PRO A 148 -10.19 -0.82 29.60
CA PRO A 148 -9.99 -2.16 29.05
C PRO A 148 -9.66 -2.30 27.55
N PRO A 149 -9.86 -1.33 26.63
CA PRO A 149 -9.66 -1.58 25.21
C PRO A 149 -8.20 -1.49 24.74
N VAL A 150 -7.25 -1.18 25.63
CA VAL A 150 -5.85 -0.93 25.26
C VAL A 150 -4.92 -1.93 25.96
N GLY A 151 -4.37 -2.89 25.21
CA GLY A 151 -3.34 -3.78 25.72
C GLY A 151 -1.95 -3.14 25.72
N GLU A 152 -1.08 -3.56 26.64
CA GLU A 152 0.33 -3.15 26.65
C GLU A 152 1.06 -3.49 25.34
N HIS A 153 0.68 -4.60 24.70
CA HIS A 153 1.22 -5.03 23.43
C HIS A 153 0.84 -4.08 22.27
N ASP A 154 -0.36 -3.51 22.30
CA ASP A 154 -0.83 -2.56 21.28
C ASP A 154 -0.08 -1.22 21.41
N LEU A 155 0.16 -0.77 22.66
CA LEU A 155 0.98 0.41 22.93
C LEU A 155 2.43 0.26 22.48
N LEU A 156 3.06 -0.88 22.77
CA LEU A 156 4.41 -1.19 22.30
C LEU A 156 4.46 -1.24 20.78
N SER A 157 3.45 -1.83 20.14
CA SER A 157 3.34 -1.89 18.68
C SER A 157 3.20 -0.49 18.05
N LEU A 158 2.36 0.39 18.61
CA LEU A 158 2.24 1.78 18.17
C LEU A 158 3.55 2.56 18.33
N LEU A 159 4.28 2.34 19.43
CA LEU A 159 5.58 2.96 19.67
C LEU A 159 6.63 2.49 18.63
N ILE A 160 6.70 1.18 18.38
CA ILE A 160 7.61 0.60 17.37
C ILE A 160 7.28 1.15 15.99
N VAL A 161 6.00 1.23 15.63
CA VAL A 161 5.56 1.79 14.34
C VAL A 161 5.95 3.27 14.22
N CYS A 162 5.76 4.05 15.28
CA CYS A 162 6.13 5.47 15.31
C CYS A 162 7.64 5.65 15.13
N LEU A 163 8.47 4.92 15.89
CA LEU A 163 9.92 4.99 15.78
C LEU A 163 10.42 4.52 14.40
N GLY A 164 9.86 3.44 13.88
CA GLY A 164 10.18 2.93 12.54
C GLY A 164 9.81 3.92 11.44
N ALA A 165 8.65 4.59 11.57
CA ALA A 165 8.23 5.61 10.63
C ALA A 165 9.09 6.88 10.71
N LEU A 166 9.47 7.33 11.90
CA LEU A 166 10.43 8.43 12.08
C LEU A 166 11.80 8.12 11.50
N LEU A 167 12.28 6.87 11.64
CA LEU A 167 13.51 6.41 11.01
C LEU A 167 13.40 6.45 9.49
N GLY A 168 12.30 5.92 8.92
CA GLY A 168 12.02 5.96 7.49
C GLY A 168 12.00 7.39 6.95
N TYR A 169 11.35 8.31 7.67
CA TYR A 169 11.34 9.74 7.36
C TYR A 169 12.75 10.36 7.42
N ALA A 170 13.54 10.10 8.46
CA ALA A 170 14.88 10.67 8.61
C ALA A 170 15.83 10.24 7.49
N ILE A 171 15.62 9.06 6.92
CA ILE A 171 16.36 8.54 5.77
C ILE A 171 15.83 9.14 4.47
N ALA A 172 14.50 9.18 4.28
CA ALA A 172 13.87 9.69 3.06
C ALA A 172 14.09 11.20 2.85
N SER A 173 13.97 12.01 3.91
CA SER A 173 14.16 13.48 3.90
C SER A 173 15.59 13.95 3.62
N ARG A 174 16.56 13.02 3.53
CA ARG A 174 17.96 13.32 3.21
C ARG A 174 18.42 12.57 1.96
N PRO A 175 17.86 12.89 0.77
CA PRO A 175 18.17 12.19 -0.48
C PRO A 175 19.66 12.25 -0.86
N SER A 176 20.40 13.26 -0.38
CA SER A 176 21.85 13.37 -0.59
C SER A 176 22.66 12.20 -0.02
N ARG A 177 22.17 11.54 1.05
CA ARG A 177 22.80 10.33 1.63
C ARG A 177 22.56 9.08 0.81
N LEU A 178 21.51 9.08 -0.02
CA LEU A 178 21.12 7.94 -0.85
C LEU A 178 21.73 7.99 -2.26
N ARG A 179 22.47 9.05 -2.63
CA ARG A 179 22.97 9.33 -4.00
C ARG A 179 23.66 8.16 -4.72
N ASN A 180 24.34 7.28 -4.00
CA ASN A 180 25.03 6.10 -4.57
C ASN A 180 24.26 4.79 -4.37
N TRP A 181 23.21 4.80 -3.53
CA TRP A 181 22.41 3.65 -3.12
C TRP A 181 20.92 3.86 -3.40
N GLU A 182 20.55 4.74 -4.33
CA GLU A 182 19.18 5.26 -4.47
C GLU A 182 18.15 4.12 -4.65
N GLN A 183 18.48 3.11 -5.47
CA GLN A 183 17.61 1.95 -5.72
C GLN A 183 17.51 1.03 -4.50
N VAL A 184 18.63 0.69 -3.85
CA VAL A 184 18.67 -0.20 -2.68
C VAL A 184 18.04 0.47 -1.47
N GLY A 185 18.30 1.76 -1.27
CA GLY A 185 17.73 2.57 -0.21
C GLY A 185 16.24 2.78 -0.38
N ALA A 186 15.76 3.07 -1.59
CA ALA A 186 14.33 3.15 -1.86
C ALA A 186 13.65 1.79 -1.65
N CYS A 187 14.27 0.68 -2.07
CA CYS A 187 13.76 -0.67 -1.81
C CYS A 187 13.69 -0.97 -0.31
N ALA A 188 14.73 -0.62 0.45
CA ALA A 188 14.76 -0.79 1.90
C ALA A 188 13.69 0.05 2.61
N LEU A 189 13.43 1.28 2.13
CA LEU A 189 12.36 2.14 2.65
C LEU A 189 10.98 1.57 2.34
N VAL A 190 10.76 1.06 1.13
CA VAL A 190 9.50 0.36 0.78
C VAL A 190 9.32 -0.87 1.66
N ALA A 191 10.37 -1.68 1.84
CA ALA A 191 10.33 -2.86 2.70
C ALA A 191 10.04 -2.49 4.16
N LEU A 192 10.64 -1.42 4.68
CA LEU A 192 10.37 -0.89 6.01
C LEU A 192 8.90 -0.49 6.14
N LEU A 193 8.35 0.25 5.19
CA LEU A 193 6.93 0.64 5.22
C LEU A 193 6.00 -0.58 5.19
N VAL A 194 6.29 -1.56 4.32
CA VAL A 194 5.53 -2.81 4.21
C VAL A 194 5.61 -3.62 5.51
N LEU A 195 6.73 -3.59 6.24
CA LEU A 195 6.88 -4.28 7.51
C LEU A 195 6.13 -3.57 8.66
N LEU A 196 6.06 -2.24 8.63
CA LEU A 196 5.36 -1.46 9.66
C LEU A 196 3.84 -1.56 9.52
N LEU A 197 3.30 -1.72 8.30
CA LEU A 197 1.86 -1.74 8.04
C LEU A 197 1.10 -2.88 8.78
N PRO A 198 1.55 -4.15 8.75
CA PRO A 198 0.91 -5.22 9.51
C PRO A 198 0.95 -5.00 11.02
N VAL A 199 2.08 -4.51 11.55
CA VAL A 199 2.23 -4.20 12.98
C VAL A 199 1.27 -3.08 13.39
N TYR A 200 1.12 -2.07 12.52
CA TYR A 200 0.16 -0.99 12.73
C TYR A 200 -1.28 -1.48 12.67
N ALA A 201 -1.64 -2.28 11.66
CA ALA A 201 -2.98 -2.85 11.52
C ALA A 201 -3.35 -3.76 12.70
N GLN A 202 -2.39 -4.54 13.21
CA GLN A 202 -2.59 -5.36 14.41
C GLN A 202 -2.88 -4.48 15.63
N ALA A 203 -2.09 -3.42 15.86
CA ALA A 203 -2.31 -2.49 16.96
C ALA A 203 -3.67 -1.73 16.85
N LEU A 204 -4.17 -1.53 15.64
CA LEU A 204 -5.47 -0.90 15.40
C LEU A 204 -6.64 -1.85 15.65
N SER A 205 -6.46 -3.16 15.56
CA SER A 205 -7.56 -4.13 15.62
C SER A 205 -8.37 -4.04 16.92
N GLY A 206 -7.71 -4.00 18.08
CA GLY A 206 -8.37 -3.83 19.38
C GLY A 206 -9.07 -2.48 19.54
N LEU A 207 -8.47 -1.40 18.99
CA LEU A 207 -9.05 -0.05 19.02
C LEU A 207 -10.24 0.08 18.07
N TRP A 208 -10.21 -0.62 16.94
CA TRP A 208 -11.26 -0.61 15.93
C TRP A 208 -12.53 -1.29 16.42
N ASP A 209 -12.37 -2.43 17.10
CA ASP A 209 -13.48 -3.15 17.74
C ASP A 209 -14.14 -2.33 18.85
N TRP A 210 -13.38 -1.50 19.55
CA TRP A 210 -13.91 -0.60 20.57
C TRP A 210 -14.64 0.60 19.98
N SER A 211 -14.02 1.34 19.05
CA SER A 211 -14.63 2.50 18.41
C SER A 211 -13.98 2.85 17.07
N TRP A 212 -14.49 2.24 16.01
CA TRP A 212 -14.11 2.56 14.63
C TRP A 212 -14.28 4.05 14.29
N ALA A 213 -15.26 4.75 14.91
CA ALA A 213 -15.50 6.17 14.70
C ALA A 213 -14.40 7.05 15.31
N ALA A 214 -13.90 6.71 16.50
CA ALA A 214 -12.78 7.42 17.13
C ALA A 214 -11.48 7.20 16.35
N VAL A 215 -11.22 5.95 15.95
CA VAL A 215 -10.04 5.61 15.16
C VAL A 215 -10.07 6.34 13.81
N SER A 216 -11.16 6.23 13.05
CA SER A 216 -11.29 6.90 11.75
C SER A 216 -11.25 8.43 11.89
N GLY A 217 -11.89 9.01 12.90
CA GLY A 217 -11.85 10.44 13.17
C GLY A 217 -10.43 10.97 13.40
N LEU A 218 -9.62 10.26 14.18
CA LEU A 218 -8.21 10.61 14.41
C LEU A 218 -7.37 10.51 13.13
N HIS A 219 -7.58 9.49 12.30
CA HIS A 219 -6.88 9.35 11.03
C HIS A 219 -7.28 10.44 10.02
N VAL A 220 -8.57 10.77 9.94
CA VAL A 220 -9.07 11.86 9.07
C VAL A 220 -8.51 13.20 9.54
N PHE A 221 -8.48 13.46 10.86
CA PHE A 221 -7.89 14.67 11.41
C PHE A 221 -6.39 14.76 11.11
N ALA A 222 -5.64 13.68 11.34
CA ALA A 222 -4.21 13.60 10.99
C ALA A 222 -3.97 13.83 9.49
N GLY A 223 -4.82 13.23 8.64
CA GLY A 223 -4.76 13.41 7.19
C GLY A 223 -5.06 14.84 6.75
N LEU A 224 -6.06 15.49 7.33
CA LEU A 224 -6.40 16.89 7.05
C LEU A 224 -5.31 17.85 7.54
N ALA A 225 -4.76 17.62 8.73
CA ALA A 225 -3.65 18.41 9.26
C ALA A 225 -2.40 18.26 8.36
N PHE A 226 -2.08 17.03 7.96
CA PHE A 226 -0.98 16.74 7.05
C PHE A 226 -1.18 17.41 5.68
N PHE A 227 -2.37 17.27 5.08
CA PHE A 227 -2.69 17.88 3.78
C PHE A 227 -2.61 19.41 3.84
N ARG A 228 -3.09 20.02 4.93
CA ARG A 228 -2.98 21.46 5.16
C ARG A 228 -1.52 21.89 5.22
N THR A 229 -0.67 21.19 5.96
CA THR A 229 0.76 21.51 6.05
C THR A 229 1.45 21.39 4.69
N LEU A 230 1.14 20.35 3.92
CA LEU A 230 1.65 20.19 2.54
C LEU A 230 1.19 21.31 1.61
N TRP A 231 -0.08 21.72 1.71
CA TRP A 231 -0.63 22.80 0.92
C TRP A 231 0.06 24.13 1.22
N PHE A 232 0.23 24.47 2.51
CA PHE A 232 0.94 25.68 2.92
C PHE A 232 2.38 25.68 2.42
N HIS A 233 3.11 24.58 2.64
CA HIS A 233 4.52 24.47 2.27
C HIS A 233 4.74 24.54 0.74
N ARG A 234 3.80 24.02 -0.06
CA ARG A 234 3.83 24.16 -1.54
C ARG A 234 3.38 25.53 -2.04
N SER A 235 2.56 26.25 -1.28
CA SER A 235 2.06 27.58 -1.67
C SER A 235 3.09 28.69 -1.45
N GLU A 236 3.95 28.57 -0.44
CA GLU A 236 5.03 29.53 -0.18
C GLU A 236 6.16 29.42 -1.20
N TRP A 237 6.49 28.22 -1.67
CA TRP A 237 7.54 27.99 -2.67
C TRP A 237 7.17 28.43 -4.10
N ARG A 238 5.88 28.71 -4.39
CA ARG A 238 5.47 29.30 -5.68
C ARG A 238 5.45 30.83 -5.67
N ARG A 239 5.71 31.45 -4.51
CA ARG A 239 5.78 32.92 -4.36
C ARG A 239 7.22 33.45 -4.31
N VAL A 240 8.22 32.57 -4.37
CA VAL A 240 9.65 32.89 -4.53
C VAL A 240 10.06 32.45 -5.94
#